data_AF-A0A0N1NAN6-F1
#
_entry.id   AF-A0A0N1NAN6-F1
#
_cell.length_a   1.000
_cell.length_b   1.000
_cell.length_c   1.000
_cell.angle_alpha   90.00
_cell.angle_beta   90.00
_cell.angle_gamma   90.00
#
_symmetry.space_group_name_H-M   'P 1'
#
loop_
_entity.id
_entity.type
_entity.pdbx_description
1 polymer ?
#
loop_
_entity_poly.entity_id
_entity_poly.type
_entity_poly.pdbx_seq_one_letter_code
_entity_poly.pdbx_strand_id
1 'polypeptide(L)'
;MTWHRELLVGFDLETTGTDPYEARIVTGAVIEVRDGERLGHREWLADPGVEIPADAVAVHGITNERAAAEGGAPDRVADELADVLTGYWRAGVPVVAYNAAFDLTLLGAELRRHGLPSLRDRLTGQDVGPDAGQDTGQDTGQEPGGPVPSPVIDPYTIDREVDRYRRGKRNLEAVCAEYGVALESAHDASADALAAARLAIAIAGRHPKVAALGPAELHRRQIEWYAAWAADFQAFLRRKGTPDAVVDGTWPLREPVEQGV
;
A
#
# COMPACT_ATOMS: atom_id res chain seq x y z
N MET A 1 -20.51 -5.83 12.25
CA MET A 1 -19.37 -5.22 12.98
C MET A 1 -18.99 -3.94 12.25
N THR A 2 -18.71 -2.85 12.96
CA THR A 2 -18.30 -1.57 12.37
C THR A 2 -16.78 -1.49 12.31
N TRP A 3 -16.18 -2.09 11.29
CA TRP A 3 -14.71 -2.18 11.16
C TRP A 3 -14.01 -0.81 11.28
N HIS A 4 -14.66 0.26 10.83
CA HIS A 4 -14.15 1.63 10.85
C HIS A 4 -14.11 2.27 12.25
N ARG A 5 -14.52 1.55 13.31
CA ARG A 5 -14.35 1.97 14.71
C ARG A 5 -13.38 1.08 15.48
N GLU A 6 -12.96 -0.03 14.87
CA GLU A 6 -12.00 -0.96 15.46
C GLU A 6 -10.56 -0.50 15.17
N LEU A 7 -9.58 -1.32 15.54
CA LEU A 7 -8.18 -1.07 15.19
C LEU A 7 -7.99 -1.15 13.67
N LEU A 8 -7.43 -0.09 13.11
CA LEU A 8 -6.91 0.02 11.75
C LEU A 8 -5.43 0.38 11.81
N VAL A 9 -4.68 0.01 10.78
CA VAL A 9 -3.27 0.33 10.66
C VAL A 9 -3.04 1.17 9.41
N GLY A 10 -2.78 2.46 9.56
CA GLY A 10 -2.32 3.32 8.46
C GLY A 10 -0.91 2.93 8.03
N PHE A 11 -0.65 2.90 6.74
CA PHE A 11 0.65 2.61 6.13
C PHE A 11 0.89 3.54 4.94
N ASP A 12 2.11 4.06 4.84
CA ASP A 12 2.55 4.95 3.77
C ASP A 12 4.08 4.89 3.61
N LEU A 13 4.58 5.17 2.39
CA LEU A 13 6.00 5.26 2.06
C LEU A 13 6.32 6.57 1.34
N GLU A 14 7.41 7.23 1.75
CA GLU A 14 8.08 8.24 0.91
C GLU A 14 9.23 7.58 0.14
N THR A 15 9.41 7.99 -1.11
CA THR A 15 10.20 7.20 -2.07
C THR A 15 11.04 8.08 -2.99
N THR A 16 12.03 7.48 -3.64
CA THR A 16 12.90 8.18 -4.59
C THR A 16 12.24 8.48 -5.94
N GLY A 17 11.03 7.98 -6.22
CA GLY A 17 10.39 8.13 -7.52
C GLY A 17 8.99 7.51 -7.62
N THR A 18 8.37 7.59 -8.79
CA THR A 18 6.94 7.22 -8.99
C THR A 18 6.74 5.86 -9.67
N ASP A 19 7.81 5.16 -10.02
CA ASP A 19 7.75 3.77 -10.48
C ASP A 19 8.04 2.83 -9.30
N PRO A 20 7.06 2.04 -8.82
CA PRO A 20 7.25 1.18 -7.66
C PRO A 20 8.24 0.04 -7.89
N TYR A 21 8.57 -0.29 -9.14
CA TYR A 21 9.57 -1.33 -9.44
C TYR A 21 11.00 -0.79 -9.39
N GLU A 22 11.20 0.50 -9.69
CA GLU A 22 12.53 1.13 -9.76
C GLU A 22 12.87 1.99 -8.54
N ALA A 23 11.88 2.62 -7.91
CA ALA A 23 12.08 3.48 -6.76
C ALA A 23 12.65 2.72 -5.54
N ARG A 24 13.18 3.47 -4.57
CA ARG A 24 13.65 2.99 -3.26
C ARG A 24 12.82 3.63 -2.15
N ILE A 25 12.70 2.92 -1.04
CA ILE A 25 12.10 3.43 0.19
C ILE A 25 13.03 4.51 0.76
N VAL A 26 12.48 5.67 1.09
CA VAL A 26 13.18 6.76 1.82
C VAL A 26 12.65 6.82 3.25
N THR A 27 11.33 6.90 3.42
CA THR A 27 10.69 6.71 4.74
C THR A 27 9.52 5.76 4.64
N GLY A 28 9.15 5.16 5.77
CA GLY A 28 7.90 4.42 5.90
C GLY A 28 7.29 4.66 7.26
N ALA A 29 5.97 4.59 7.34
CA ALA A 29 5.26 4.76 8.60
C ALA A 29 4.15 3.73 8.75
N VAL A 30 3.95 3.30 10.00
CA VAL A 30 2.86 2.42 10.42
C VAL A 30 2.17 3.07 11.62
N ILE A 31 0.89 3.42 11.48
CA ILE A 31 0.12 4.16 12.48
C ILE A 31 -1.07 3.31 12.96
N GLU A 32 -1.13 3.00 14.25
CA GLU A 32 -2.28 2.34 14.86
C GLU A 32 -3.37 3.36 15.16
N VAL A 33 -4.57 3.15 14.63
CA VAL A 33 -5.71 4.06 14.77
C VAL A 33 -6.94 3.29 15.23
N ARG A 34 -7.67 3.80 16.23
CA ARG A 34 -8.97 3.28 16.65
C ARG A 34 -9.93 4.44 16.88
N ASP A 35 -11.13 4.34 16.30
CA ASP A 35 -12.15 5.40 16.38
C ASP A 35 -11.62 6.79 15.98
N GLY A 36 -10.69 6.84 15.01
CA GLY A 36 -10.04 8.06 14.54
C GLY A 36 -8.88 8.57 15.41
N GLU A 37 -8.67 7.98 16.58
CA GLU A 37 -7.60 8.32 17.52
C GLU A 37 -6.35 7.49 17.27
N ARG A 38 -5.19 8.15 17.25
CA ARG A 38 -3.88 7.49 17.12
C ARG A 38 -3.52 6.82 18.45
N LEU A 39 -3.29 5.51 18.42
CA LEU A 39 -2.88 4.72 19.58
C LEU A 39 -1.36 4.52 19.66
N GLY A 40 -0.71 4.40 18.51
CA GLY A 40 0.71 4.09 18.40
C GLY A 40 1.23 4.41 17.00
N HIS A 41 2.55 4.48 16.87
CA HIS A 41 3.21 4.65 15.57
C HIS A 41 4.59 3.99 15.58
N ARG A 42 5.05 3.60 14.39
CA ARG A 42 6.44 3.25 14.07
C ARG A 42 6.82 3.96 12.78
N GLU A 43 8.04 4.46 12.73
CA GLU A 43 8.58 5.22 11.59
C GLU A 43 9.96 4.66 11.25
N TRP A 44 10.27 4.66 9.96
CA TRP A 44 11.55 4.24 9.42
C TRP A 44 12.10 5.33 8.51
N LEU A 45 13.41 5.55 8.61
CA LEU A 45 14.20 6.28 7.63
C LEU A 45 15.20 5.28 7.05
N ALA A 46 15.26 5.17 5.73
CA ALA A 46 16.23 4.36 5.02
C ALA A 46 17.32 5.25 4.41
N ASP A 47 18.55 4.75 4.41
CA ASP A 47 19.51 5.11 3.37
C ASP A 47 19.18 4.26 2.14
N PRO A 48 18.60 4.84 1.08
CA PRO A 48 18.14 4.07 -0.07
C PRO A 48 19.28 3.46 -0.90
N GLY A 49 20.54 3.79 -0.60
CA GLY A 49 21.72 3.30 -1.34
C GLY A 49 21.84 3.86 -2.77
N VAL A 50 20.98 4.81 -3.12
CA VAL A 50 20.96 5.55 -4.39
C VAL A 50 20.68 7.02 -4.11
N GLU A 51 20.95 7.89 -5.08
CA GLU A 51 20.61 9.31 -4.96
C GLU A 51 19.08 9.49 -4.90
N ILE A 52 18.61 10.21 -3.87
CA ILE A 52 17.25 10.75 -3.78
C ILE A 52 17.17 11.96 -4.72
N PRO A 53 16.38 11.90 -5.81
CA PRO A 53 16.29 13.00 -6.77
C PRO A 53 15.78 14.29 -6.14
N ALA A 54 16.27 15.44 -6.62
CA ALA A 54 15.90 16.75 -6.08
C ALA A 54 14.38 17.02 -6.05
N ASP A 55 13.64 16.52 -7.04
CA ASP A 55 12.18 16.64 -7.08
C ASP A 55 11.50 15.83 -5.95
N ALA A 56 12.03 14.66 -5.59
CA ALA A 56 11.54 13.88 -4.45
C ALA A 56 11.89 14.57 -3.13
N VAL A 57 13.13 15.07 -2.99
CA VAL A 57 13.54 15.89 -1.83
C VAL A 57 12.63 17.12 -1.67
N ALA A 58 12.24 17.78 -2.77
CA ALA A 58 11.33 18.93 -2.73
C ALA A 58 9.90 18.56 -2.30
N VAL A 59 9.49 17.29 -2.47
CA VAL A 59 8.18 16.78 -2.06
C VAL A 59 8.20 16.41 -0.57
N HIS A 60 9.07 15.50 -0.15
CA HIS A 60 9.04 14.91 1.20
C HIS A 60 10.11 15.46 2.17
N GLY A 61 11.00 16.35 1.70
CA GLY A 61 11.96 17.07 2.55
C GLY A 61 13.14 16.27 3.11
N ILE A 62 13.33 15.01 2.71
CA ILE A 62 14.44 14.16 3.17
C ILE A 62 15.61 14.31 2.20
N THR A 63 16.71 14.90 2.66
CA THR A 63 17.91 15.08 1.83
C THR A 63 18.77 13.82 1.79
N ASN A 64 19.61 13.71 0.76
CA ASN A 64 20.60 12.64 0.64
C ASN A 64 21.54 12.58 1.86
N GLU A 65 21.96 13.73 2.39
CA GLU A 65 22.84 13.80 3.55
C GLU A 65 22.16 13.27 4.81
N ARG A 66 20.88 13.60 5.01
CA ARG A 66 20.10 13.11 6.15
C ARG A 66 19.89 11.60 6.05
N ALA A 67 19.46 11.11 4.89
CA ALA A 67 19.24 9.69 4.66
C ALA A 67 20.52 8.87 4.90
N ALA A 68 21.66 9.33 4.38
CA ALA A 68 22.95 8.65 4.59
C ALA A 68 23.47 8.71 6.04
N ALA A 69 23.15 9.78 6.79
CA ALA A 69 23.64 9.94 8.16
C ALA A 69 22.76 9.25 9.21
N GLU A 70 21.44 9.22 8.99
CA GLU A 70 20.45 8.80 9.98
C GLU A 70 19.68 7.53 9.56
N GLY A 71 19.69 7.18 8.28
CA GLY A 71 18.91 6.08 7.73
C GLY A 71 19.48 4.70 8.03
N GLY A 72 18.58 3.74 8.20
CA GLY A 72 18.91 2.32 8.29
C GLY A 72 19.25 1.72 6.92
N ALA A 73 19.91 0.57 6.93
CA ALA A 73 20.17 -0.19 5.70
C ALA A 73 18.83 -0.59 5.03
N PRO A 74 18.74 -0.50 3.69
CA PRO A 74 17.46 -0.61 2.98
C PRO A 74 16.84 -2.01 3.11
N ASP A 75 17.66 -3.06 3.17
CA ASP A 75 17.23 -4.44 3.43
C ASP A 75 16.56 -4.58 4.80
N ARG A 76 17.17 -4.04 5.86
CA ARG A 76 16.62 -4.08 7.22
C ARG A 76 15.33 -3.28 7.35
N VAL A 77 15.28 -2.08 6.76
CA VAL A 77 14.07 -1.26 6.79
C VAL A 77 12.92 -1.97 6.08
N ALA A 78 13.15 -2.55 4.90
CA ALA A 78 12.14 -3.32 4.19
C ALA A 78 11.68 -4.56 4.97
N ASP A 79 12.62 -5.29 5.58
CA ASP A 79 12.35 -6.48 6.37
C ASP A 79 11.46 -6.17 7.60
N GLU A 80 11.81 -5.14 8.36
CA GLU A 80 11.05 -4.71 9.53
C GLU A 80 9.64 -4.20 9.17
N LEU A 81 9.51 -3.42 8.09
CA LEU A 81 8.22 -2.98 7.57
C LEU A 81 7.34 -4.18 7.21
N ALA A 82 7.90 -5.14 6.47
CA ALA A 82 7.19 -6.35 6.07
C ALA A 82 6.74 -7.20 7.27
N ASP A 83 7.59 -7.35 8.29
CA ASP A 83 7.26 -8.06 9.52
C ASP A 83 6.13 -7.38 10.30
N VAL A 84 6.17 -6.05 10.41
CA VAL A 84 5.12 -5.31 11.10
C VAL A 84 3.77 -5.46 10.38
N LEU A 85 3.72 -5.27 9.07
CA LEU A 85 2.48 -5.38 8.29
C LEU A 85 1.91 -6.81 8.32
N THR A 86 2.77 -7.81 8.14
CA THR A 86 2.34 -9.21 8.16
C THR A 86 1.89 -9.67 9.54
N GLY A 87 2.48 -9.13 10.62
CA GLY A 87 1.99 -9.32 11.98
C GLY A 87 0.54 -8.84 12.14
N TYR A 88 0.20 -7.68 11.59
CA TYR A 88 -1.18 -7.17 11.62
C TYR A 88 -2.15 -7.99 10.79
N TRP A 89 -1.79 -8.38 9.57
CA TRP A 89 -2.63 -9.24 8.75
C TRP A 89 -2.87 -10.62 9.38
N ARG A 90 -1.85 -11.24 9.99
CA ARG A 90 -2.02 -12.49 10.75
C ARG A 90 -3.00 -12.34 11.93
N ALA A 91 -3.05 -11.16 12.54
CA ALA A 91 -4.03 -10.82 13.59
C ALA A 91 -5.41 -10.41 13.04
N GLY A 92 -5.61 -10.38 11.72
CA GLY A 92 -6.84 -9.98 11.06
C GLY A 92 -7.10 -8.46 11.09
N VAL A 93 -6.08 -7.66 11.40
CA VAL A 93 -6.18 -6.20 11.47
C VAL A 93 -6.05 -5.60 10.06
N PRO A 94 -6.99 -4.74 9.61
CA PRO A 94 -6.90 -4.13 8.29
C PRO A 94 -5.75 -3.12 8.20
N VAL A 95 -4.96 -3.21 7.13
CA VAL A 95 -3.99 -2.18 6.74
C VAL A 95 -4.65 -1.20 5.79
N VAL A 96 -4.48 0.10 6.05
CA VAL A 96 -5.02 1.21 5.30
C VAL A 96 -3.89 1.95 4.60
N ALA A 97 -3.92 2.04 3.27
CA ALA A 97 -2.94 2.80 2.49
C ALA A 97 -3.65 3.53 1.35
N TYR A 98 -3.28 4.77 1.07
CA TYR A 98 -3.92 5.58 0.03
C TYR A 98 -3.28 5.29 -1.32
N ASN A 99 -4.03 4.67 -2.25
CA ASN A 99 -3.48 4.06 -3.46
C ASN A 99 -2.49 2.90 -3.15
N ALA A 100 -2.95 1.98 -2.28
CA ALA A 100 -2.20 0.85 -1.74
C ALA A 100 -1.40 0.03 -2.78
N ALA A 101 -1.87 -0.03 -4.03
CA ALA A 101 -1.17 -0.67 -5.14
C ALA A 101 0.26 -0.14 -5.36
N PHE A 102 0.54 1.11 -5.00
CA PHE A 102 1.87 1.67 -5.11
C PHE A 102 2.78 1.17 -3.97
N ASP A 103 2.46 1.48 -2.72
CA ASP A 103 3.31 1.21 -1.56
C ASP A 103 3.60 -0.27 -1.36
N LEU A 104 2.56 -1.12 -1.51
CA LEU A 104 2.71 -2.57 -1.33
C LEU A 104 3.52 -3.20 -2.46
N THR A 105 3.39 -2.69 -3.70
CA THR A 105 4.21 -3.14 -4.82
C THR A 105 5.66 -2.74 -4.62
N LEU A 106 5.91 -1.50 -4.17
CA LEU A 106 7.26 -1.00 -3.91
C LEU A 106 7.93 -1.77 -2.78
N LEU A 107 7.25 -1.97 -1.65
CA LEU A 107 7.76 -2.82 -0.58
C LEU A 107 8.06 -4.24 -1.08
N GLY A 108 7.16 -4.83 -1.88
CA GLY A 108 7.39 -6.13 -2.50
C GLY A 108 8.61 -6.14 -3.45
N ALA A 109 8.85 -5.07 -4.19
CA ALA A 109 10.02 -4.92 -5.06
C ALA A 109 11.31 -4.77 -4.27
N GLU A 110 11.28 -4.01 -3.17
CA GLU A 110 12.42 -3.83 -2.27
C GLU A 110 12.80 -5.16 -1.58
N LEU A 111 11.82 -5.93 -1.09
CA LEU A 111 12.07 -7.26 -0.52
C LEU A 111 12.76 -8.18 -1.52
N ARG A 112 12.24 -8.26 -2.76
CA ARG A 112 12.85 -9.07 -3.82
C ARG A 112 14.27 -8.62 -4.17
N ARG A 113 14.50 -7.31 -4.22
CA ARG A 113 15.81 -6.72 -4.53
C ARG A 113 16.89 -7.18 -3.56
N HIS A 114 16.52 -7.41 -2.30
CA HIS A 114 17.42 -7.88 -1.24
C HIS A 114 17.34 -9.39 -0.99
N GLY A 115 16.61 -10.15 -1.81
CA GLY A 115 16.44 -11.59 -1.63
C GLY A 115 15.70 -11.99 -0.35
N LEU A 116 14.85 -11.10 0.18
CA LEU A 116 14.08 -11.32 1.39
C LEU A 116 12.74 -12.02 1.10
N PRO A 117 12.17 -12.75 2.08
CA PRO A 117 10.85 -13.36 1.93
C PRO A 117 9.80 -12.32 1.56
N SER A 118 8.97 -12.64 0.55
CA SER A 118 7.89 -11.76 0.13
C SER A 118 6.82 -11.63 1.20
N LEU A 119 5.93 -10.63 1.07
CA LEU A 119 4.77 -10.51 1.96
C LEU A 119 3.91 -11.78 1.94
N ARG A 120 3.81 -12.46 0.78
CA ARG A 120 3.07 -13.72 0.65
C ARG A 120 3.75 -14.86 1.40
N ASP A 121 5.06 -15.02 1.24
CA ASP A 121 5.83 -16.10 1.90
C ASP A 121 5.74 -15.98 3.43
N ARG A 122 5.80 -14.75 3.94
CA ARG A 122 5.58 -14.46 5.36
C ARG A 122 4.18 -14.87 5.79
N LEU A 123 3.14 -14.59 5.00
CA LEU A 123 1.77 -14.94 5.36
C LEU A 123 1.48 -16.45 5.29
N THR A 124 2.16 -17.22 4.43
CA THR A 124 2.03 -18.69 4.36
C THR A 124 2.85 -19.43 5.40
N GLY A 125 3.80 -18.76 6.08
CA GLY A 125 4.73 -19.43 6.99
C GLY A 125 5.81 -20.25 6.26
N GLN A 126 6.05 -19.96 4.97
CA GLN A 126 7.21 -20.49 4.26
C GLN A 126 8.42 -19.61 4.59
N ASP A 127 9.09 -19.93 5.70
CA ASP A 127 10.42 -19.39 5.99
C ASP A 127 11.40 -19.90 4.93
N VAL A 128 11.75 -19.04 3.97
CA VAL A 128 12.76 -19.35 2.95
C VAL A 128 14.14 -19.23 3.58
N GLY A 129 14.55 -20.25 4.34
CA GLY A 129 15.93 -20.40 4.79
C GLY A 129 16.87 -20.62 3.60
N PRO A 130 18.19 -20.35 3.73
CA PRO A 130 19.16 -20.35 2.62
C PRO A 130 19.47 -21.74 2.01
N ASP A 131 18.70 -22.78 2.32
CA ASP A 131 19.03 -24.18 2.00
C ASP A 131 17.80 -24.97 1.48
N ALA A 132 16.94 -24.36 0.66
CA ALA A 132 15.78 -25.02 0.06
C ALA A 132 16.19 -26.02 -1.05
N GLY A 133 16.73 -27.16 -0.63
CA GLY A 133 16.83 -28.37 -1.42
C GLY A 133 15.58 -29.24 -1.28
N GLN A 134 15.06 -29.69 -2.44
CA GLN A 134 14.15 -30.81 -2.66
C GLN A 134 12.70 -30.67 -2.16
N ASP A 135 11.88 -30.18 -3.09
CA ASP A 135 10.42 -30.32 -3.16
C ASP A 135 9.97 -31.78 -2.94
N THR A 136 9.17 -32.00 -1.89
CA THR A 136 8.38 -33.22 -1.71
C THR A 136 6.90 -32.86 -1.81
N GLY A 137 6.38 -32.98 -3.02
CA GLY A 137 5.02 -32.64 -3.36
C GLY A 137 3.97 -33.30 -2.46
N GLN A 138 3.12 -32.46 -1.86
CA GLN A 138 1.77 -32.84 -1.46
C GLN A 138 0.79 -31.77 -1.94
N ASP A 139 -0.02 -32.19 -2.92
CA ASP A 139 -1.14 -31.46 -3.50
C ASP A 139 -2.27 -31.32 -2.47
N THR A 140 -2.23 -30.25 -1.68
CA THR A 140 -3.42 -29.72 -1.00
C THR A 140 -4.10 -28.79 -1.99
N GLY A 141 -5.33 -29.09 -2.41
CA GLY A 141 -6.13 -28.35 -3.40
C GLY A 141 -6.44 -26.89 -3.04
N GLN A 142 -5.39 -26.10 -2.89
CA GLN A 142 -5.34 -24.67 -2.64
C GLN A 142 -5.38 -23.98 -4.00
N GLU A 143 -6.29 -23.01 -4.17
CA GLU A 143 -6.31 -22.11 -5.32
C GLU A 143 -4.87 -21.64 -5.63
N PRO A 144 -4.44 -21.61 -6.90
CA PRO A 144 -3.07 -21.28 -7.27
C PRO A 144 -2.79 -19.82 -6.89
N GLY A 145 -2.09 -19.63 -5.77
CA GLY A 145 -1.75 -18.34 -5.21
C GLY A 145 -2.08 -18.30 -3.73
N GLY A 146 -1.07 -18.48 -2.87
CA GLY A 146 -1.21 -18.37 -1.42
C GLY A 146 -1.82 -17.03 -0.95
N PRO A 147 -2.10 -16.87 0.36
CA PRO A 147 -2.69 -15.67 0.94
C PRO A 147 -1.98 -14.40 0.45
N VAL A 148 -2.72 -13.59 -0.30
CA VAL A 148 -2.33 -12.22 -0.65
C VAL A 148 -2.46 -11.32 0.58
N PRO A 149 -1.68 -10.22 0.67
CA PRO A 149 -1.83 -9.22 1.72
C PRO A 149 -3.29 -8.80 1.93
N SER A 150 -3.86 -9.14 3.10
CA SER A 150 -5.29 -8.95 3.36
C SER A 150 -5.60 -8.99 4.87
N PRO A 151 -6.56 -8.19 5.38
CA PRO A 151 -7.34 -7.19 4.66
C PRO A 151 -6.58 -5.89 4.38
N VAL A 152 -6.83 -5.31 3.20
CA VAL A 152 -6.36 -3.98 2.79
C VAL A 152 -7.57 -3.08 2.54
N ILE A 153 -7.50 -1.84 3.00
CA ILE A 153 -8.50 -0.80 2.80
C ILE A 153 -7.81 0.40 2.15
N ASP A 154 -8.27 0.79 0.98
CA ASP A 154 -7.69 1.85 0.17
C ASP A 154 -8.72 2.96 -0.04
N PRO A 155 -8.63 4.07 0.70
CA PRO A 155 -9.56 5.18 0.59
C PRO A 155 -9.64 5.76 -0.82
N TYR A 156 -8.57 5.70 -1.61
CA TYR A 156 -8.57 6.18 -2.99
C TYR A 156 -9.48 5.33 -3.88
N THR A 157 -9.37 4.00 -3.76
CA THR A 157 -10.21 3.05 -4.49
C THR A 157 -11.67 3.18 -4.06
N ILE A 158 -11.93 3.29 -2.76
CA ILE A 158 -13.30 3.44 -2.24
C ILE A 158 -13.92 4.77 -2.68
N ASP A 159 -13.20 5.90 -2.57
CA ASP A 159 -13.68 7.22 -3.01
C ASP A 159 -14.07 7.22 -4.50
N ARG A 160 -13.29 6.53 -5.34
CA ARG A 160 -13.59 6.38 -6.77
C ARG A 160 -14.86 5.60 -7.04
N GLU A 161 -15.16 4.59 -6.23
CA GLU A 161 -16.39 3.83 -6.40
C GLU A 161 -17.61 4.61 -5.90
N VAL A 162 -17.55 5.12 -4.67
CA VAL A 162 -18.73 5.71 -4.01
C VAL A 162 -19.14 7.05 -4.63
N ASP A 163 -18.22 7.74 -5.29
CA ASP A 163 -18.49 8.97 -6.04
C ASP A 163 -17.73 8.99 -7.36
N ARG A 164 -18.05 8.08 -8.28
CA ARG A 164 -17.34 7.91 -9.57
C ARG A 164 -17.19 9.16 -10.43
N TYR A 165 -18.13 10.11 -10.33
CA TYR A 165 -18.16 11.30 -11.19
C TYR A 165 -17.73 12.59 -10.48
N ARG A 166 -17.19 12.50 -9.26
CA ARG A 166 -16.66 13.65 -8.53
C ARG A 166 -15.68 14.47 -9.38
N ARG A 167 -15.90 15.78 -9.41
CA ARG A 167 -14.99 16.73 -10.06
C ARG A 167 -13.80 17.04 -9.14
N GLY A 168 -12.66 17.39 -9.75
CA GLY A 168 -11.46 17.79 -9.01
C GLY A 168 -10.43 16.67 -8.85
N LYS A 169 -9.35 16.99 -8.12
CA LYS A 169 -8.25 16.06 -7.88
C LYS A 169 -8.67 14.94 -6.91
N ARG A 170 -7.93 13.83 -6.99
CA ARG A 170 -8.03 12.68 -6.08
C ARG A 170 -6.67 12.29 -5.51
N ASN A 171 -5.81 13.27 -5.26
CA ASN A 171 -4.69 13.07 -4.36
C ASN A 171 -5.20 13.11 -2.91
N LEU A 172 -4.42 12.55 -1.97
CA LEU A 172 -4.83 12.40 -0.57
C LEU A 172 -5.33 13.72 0.02
N GLU A 173 -4.59 14.82 -0.15
CA GLU A 173 -4.96 16.17 0.31
C GLU A 173 -6.38 16.58 -0.16
N ALA A 174 -6.69 16.44 -1.45
CA ALA A 174 -7.98 16.85 -1.99
C ALA A 174 -9.13 15.97 -1.46
N VAL A 175 -8.88 14.69 -1.20
CA VAL A 175 -9.91 13.79 -0.66
C VAL A 175 -10.06 13.97 0.85
N CYS A 176 -8.98 14.23 1.58
CA CYS A 176 -9.05 14.66 2.97
C CYS A 176 -9.91 15.92 3.11
N ALA A 177 -9.69 16.93 2.26
CA ALA A 177 -10.53 18.13 2.23
C ALA A 177 -12.01 17.84 1.94
N GLU A 178 -12.31 16.97 0.96
CA GLU A 178 -13.68 16.54 0.63
C GLU A 178 -14.39 15.83 1.80
N TYR A 179 -13.64 15.06 2.59
CA TYR A 179 -14.20 14.31 3.72
C TYR A 179 -14.11 15.06 5.05
N GLY A 180 -13.50 16.24 5.09
CA GLY A 180 -13.30 17.02 6.31
C GLY A 180 -12.24 16.40 7.25
N VAL A 181 -11.29 15.65 6.69
CA VAL A 181 -10.17 15.06 7.43
C VAL A 181 -8.99 16.02 7.40
N ALA A 182 -8.39 16.29 8.56
CA ALA A 182 -7.20 17.12 8.65
C ALA A 182 -5.97 16.36 8.12
N LEU A 183 -5.19 17.03 7.27
CA LEU A 183 -3.86 16.63 6.84
C LEU A 183 -2.90 17.79 7.15
N GLU A 184 -2.07 17.64 8.18
CA GLU A 184 -1.25 18.74 8.70
C GLU A 184 0.06 18.93 7.93
N SER A 185 0.69 17.84 7.51
CA SER A 185 1.95 17.83 6.76
C SER A 185 1.85 16.79 5.64
N ALA A 186 1.34 17.19 4.48
CA ALA A 186 1.34 16.32 3.30
C ALA A 186 2.78 15.96 2.92
N HIS A 187 3.00 14.77 2.37
CA HIS A 187 4.32 14.25 1.99
C HIS A 187 5.23 13.95 3.18
N ASP A 188 4.62 13.59 4.31
CA ASP A 188 5.25 12.96 5.45
C ASP A 188 4.54 11.63 5.69
N ALA A 189 5.28 10.51 5.63
CA ALA A 189 4.68 9.18 5.69
C ALA A 189 3.78 8.98 6.92
N SER A 190 4.16 9.54 8.08
CA SER A 190 3.38 9.42 9.31
C SER A 190 2.06 10.19 9.23
N ALA A 191 2.11 11.44 8.75
CA ALA A 191 0.93 12.27 8.56
C ALA A 191 -0.01 11.68 7.50
N ASP A 192 0.53 11.18 6.38
CA ASP A 192 -0.23 10.61 5.28
C ASP A 192 -0.86 9.26 5.66
N ALA A 193 -0.13 8.38 6.35
CA ALA A 193 -0.68 7.13 6.89
C ALA A 193 -1.83 7.37 7.90
N LEU A 194 -1.69 8.35 8.80
CA LEU A 194 -2.74 8.72 9.75
C LEU A 194 -3.96 9.31 9.03
N ALA A 195 -3.72 10.19 8.05
CA ALA A 195 -4.78 10.80 7.24
C ALA A 195 -5.53 9.75 6.43
N ALA A 196 -4.84 8.79 5.81
CA ALA A 196 -5.46 7.68 5.08
C ALA A 196 -6.37 6.83 5.99
N ALA A 197 -5.89 6.47 7.19
CA ALA A 197 -6.70 5.74 8.18
C ALA A 197 -7.95 6.52 8.60
N ARG A 198 -7.81 7.81 8.94
CA ARG A 198 -8.95 8.68 9.30
C ARG A 198 -9.89 8.89 8.12
N LEU A 199 -9.38 8.97 6.91
CA LEU A 199 -10.17 9.11 5.70
C LEU A 199 -11.00 7.85 5.43
N ALA A 200 -10.46 6.65 5.63
CA ALA A 200 -11.24 5.41 5.55
C ALA A 200 -12.44 5.43 6.51
N ILE A 201 -12.23 5.92 7.73
CA ILE A 201 -13.27 6.06 8.75
C ILE A 201 -14.33 7.09 8.32
N ALA A 202 -13.90 8.26 7.82
CA ALA A 202 -14.80 9.31 7.35
C ALA A 202 -15.65 8.84 6.15
N ILE A 203 -15.05 8.13 5.20
CA ILE A 203 -15.75 7.51 4.07
C ILE A 203 -16.81 6.52 4.57
N ALA A 204 -16.45 5.63 5.49
CA ALA A 204 -17.41 4.67 6.06
C ALA A 204 -18.56 5.38 6.81
N GLY A 205 -18.26 6.44 7.56
CA GLY A 205 -19.26 7.25 8.26
C GLY A 205 -20.25 7.96 7.32
N ARG A 206 -19.77 8.40 6.15
CA ARG A 206 -20.60 9.05 5.12
C ARG A 206 -21.38 8.05 4.25
N HIS A 207 -20.83 6.85 4.04
CA HIS A 207 -21.36 5.85 3.10
C HIS A 207 -21.74 4.55 3.82
N PRO A 208 -23.00 4.39 4.30
CA PRO A 208 -23.43 3.21 5.06
C PRO A 208 -23.23 1.87 4.34
N LYS A 209 -23.26 1.86 3.01
CA LYS A 209 -22.99 0.65 2.21
C LYS A 209 -21.55 0.16 2.37
N VAL A 210 -20.58 1.08 2.49
CA VAL A 210 -19.16 0.74 2.74
C VAL A 210 -19.00 0.28 4.19
N ALA A 211 -19.60 0.98 5.15
CA ALA A 211 -19.54 0.62 6.56
C ALA A 211 -20.17 -0.75 6.87
N ALA A 212 -21.16 -1.18 6.07
CA ALA A 212 -21.83 -2.47 6.24
C ALA A 212 -20.99 -3.68 5.80
N LEU A 213 -19.97 -3.48 4.95
CA LEU A 213 -19.07 -4.55 4.51
C LEU A 213 -18.08 -4.89 5.62
N GLY A 214 -17.81 -6.18 5.87
CA GLY A 214 -16.68 -6.59 6.72
C GLY A 214 -15.34 -6.38 5.99
N PRO A 215 -14.20 -6.26 6.69
CA PRO A 215 -12.91 -5.94 6.07
C PRO A 215 -12.51 -6.86 4.92
N ALA A 216 -12.68 -8.18 5.07
CA ALA A 216 -12.35 -9.14 4.02
C ALA A 216 -13.25 -8.99 2.77
N GLU A 217 -14.53 -8.67 2.96
CA GLU A 217 -15.44 -8.40 1.85
C GLU A 217 -15.13 -7.06 1.19
N LEU A 218 -14.88 -6.01 1.98
CA LEU A 218 -14.49 -4.70 1.46
C LEU A 218 -13.19 -4.79 0.65
N HIS A 219 -12.22 -5.58 1.10
CA HIS A 219 -11.02 -5.89 0.33
C HIS A 219 -11.34 -6.56 -1.02
N ARG A 220 -12.15 -7.62 -1.04
CA ARG A 220 -12.57 -8.28 -2.30
C ARG A 220 -13.28 -7.32 -3.26
N ARG A 221 -14.15 -6.46 -2.74
CA ARG A 221 -14.85 -5.45 -3.54
C ARG A 221 -13.90 -4.44 -4.16
N GLN A 222 -12.87 -4.01 -3.43
CA GLN A 222 -11.86 -3.10 -3.96
C GLN A 222 -11.06 -3.71 -5.11
N ILE A 223 -10.80 -5.03 -5.10
CA ILE A 223 -10.21 -5.73 -6.26
C ILE A 223 -11.08 -5.52 -7.50
N GLU A 224 -12.39 -5.78 -7.38
CA GLU A 224 -13.35 -5.61 -8.49
C GLU A 224 -13.44 -4.14 -8.95
N TRP A 225 -13.55 -3.20 -8.01
CA TRP A 225 -13.67 -1.77 -8.29
C TRP A 225 -12.41 -1.21 -8.96
N TYR A 226 -11.23 -1.60 -8.48
CA TYR A 226 -9.96 -1.18 -9.05
C TYR A 226 -9.79 -1.69 -10.47
N ALA A 227 -10.06 -2.98 -10.71
CA ALA A 227 -9.97 -3.59 -12.04
C ALA A 227 -10.95 -2.93 -13.02
N ALA A 228 -12.19 -2.67 -12.60
CA ALA A 228 -13.19 -1.98 -13.42
C ALA A 228 -12.74 -0.55 -13.77
N TRP A 229 -12.25 0.20 -12.79
CA TRP A 229 -11.72 1.55 -13.01
C TRP A 229 -10.54 1.53 -14.00
N ALA A 230 -9.58 0.62 -13.82
CA ALA A 230 -8.40 0.49 -14.66
C ALA A 230 -8.80 0.22 -16.13
N ALA A 231 -9.73 -0.71 -16.35
CA ALA A 231 -10.24 -1.03 -17.68
C ALA A 231 -10.93 0.18 -18.36
N ASP A 232 -11.76 0.91 -17.62
CA ASP A 232 -12.43 2.11 -18.13
C ASP A 232 -11.44 3.22 -18.47
N PHE A 233 -10.45 3.43 -17.60
CA PHE A 233 -9.42 4.44 -17.81
C PHE A 233 -8.54 4.10 -19.00
N GLN A 234 -8.14 2.83 -19.15
CA GLN A 234 -7.45 2.35 -20.35
C GLN A 234 -8.25 2.63 -21.62
N ALA A 235 -9.55 2.26 -21.64
CA ALA A 235 -10.42 2.52 -22.79
C ALA A 235 -10.56 4.03 -23.08
N PHE A 236 -10.57 4.86 -22.06
CA PHE A 236 -10.53 6.31 -22.21
C PHE A 236 -9.23 6.81 -22.85
N LEU A 237 -8.06 6.38 -22.36
CA LEU A 237 -6.75 6.77 -22.91
C LEU A 237 -6.61 6.37 -24.38
N ARG A 238 -7.04 5.15 -24.73
CA ARG A 238 -7.06 4.68 -26.12
C ARG A 238 -7.93 5.56 -27.02
N ARG A 239 -9.12 5.93 -26.54
CA ARG A 239 -10.00 6.89 -27.26
C ARG A 239 -9.41 8.30 -27.35
N LYS A 240 -8.50 8.69 -26.45
CA LYS A 240 -7.87 10.01 -26.42
C LYS A 240 -6.55 10.11 -27.20
N GLY A 241 -6.16 9.05 -27.90
CA GLY A 241 -5.00 9.07 -28.81
C GLY A 241 -3.80 8.27 -28.33
N THR A 242 -3.93 7.47 -27.28
CA THR A 242 -2.89 6.52 -26.84
C THR A 242 -3.37 5.08 -27.09
N PRO A 243 -3.41 4.61 -28.36
CA PRO A 243 -4.06 3.34 -28.72
C PRO A 243 -3.46 2.12 -28.01
N ASP A 244 -2.16 2.17 -27.69
CA ASP A 244 -1.44 1.09 -27.02
C ASP A 244 -1.41 1.24 -25.50
N ALA A 245 -2.20 2.16 -24.93
CA ALA A 245 -2.26 2.34 -23.48
C ALA A 245 -2.59 1.02 -22.78
N VAL A 246 -1.79 0.69 -21.76
CA VAL A 246 -2.02 -0.42 -20.83
C VAL A 246 -2.14 0.17 -19.44
N VAL A 247 -3.23 -0.16 -18.74
CA VAL A 247 -3.42 0.19 -17.33
C VAL A 247 -3.56 -1.11 -16.56
N ASP A 248 -2.63 -1.35 -15.63
CA ASP A 248 -2.66 -2.52 -14.77
C ASP A 248 -3.82 -2.44 -13.77
N GLY A 249 -4.71 -3.43 -13.82
CA GLY A 249 -5.88 -3.55 -12.95
C GLY A 249 -5.62 -4.37 -11.67
N THR A 250 -4.38 -4.78 -11.42
CA THR A 250 -3.99 -5.59 -10.27
C THR A 250 -3.90 -4.75 -9.00
N TRP A 251 -4.54 -5.23 -7.94
CA TRP A 251 -4.63 -4.61 -6.62
C TRP A 251 -4.77 -5.71 -5.54
N PRO A 252 -4.23 -5.54 -4.31
CA PRO A 252 -3.54 -4.36 -3.79
C PRO A 252 -2.02 -4.39 -3.99
N LEU A 253 -1.48 -5.44 -4.60
CA LEU A 253 -0.06 -5.61 -4.85
C LEU A 253 0.14 -6.17 -6.25
N ARG A 254 1.10 -5.63 -6.97
CA ARG A 254 1.47 -6.09 -8.31
C ARG A 254 2.73 -6.92 -8.19
N GLU A 255 2.62 -8.21 -8.48
CA GLU A 255 3.81 -9.06 -8.59
C GLU A 255 4.46 -8.78 -9.96
N PRO A 256 5.79 -8.64 -10.03
CA PRO A 256 6.48 -8.53 -11.29
C PRO A 256 6.17 -9.79 -12.08
N VAL A 257 5.84 -9.62 -13.36
CA VAL A 257 5.71 -10.75 -14.26
C VAL A 257 7.10 -11.39 -14.36
N GLU A 258 7.22 -12.65 -13.95
CA GLU A 258 8.43 -13.43 -14.26
C GLU A 258 8.61 -13.39 -15.78
N GLN A 259 9.60 -12.63 -16.25
CA GLN A 259 10.02 -12.76 -17.63
C GLN A 259 10.74 -14.10 -17.72
N GLY A 260 10.03 -15.10 -18.26
CA GLY A 260 10.61 -16.40 -18.55
C GLY A 260 11.90 -16.22 -19.35
N VAL A 261 12.98 -16.79 -18.82
CA VAL A 261 14.30 -16.88 -19.47
C VAL A 261 14.21 -17.77 -20.70
#